data_AF-A0A816K2F0-F1
#
_entry.id   AF-A0A816K2F0-F1
#
_cell.length_a   1.000
_cell.length_b   1.000
_cell.length_c   1.000
_cell.angle_alpha   90.00
_cell.angle_beta   90.00
_cell.angle_gamma   90.00
#
_symmetry.space_group_name_H-M   'P 1'
#
loop_
_entity.id
_entity.type
_entity.pdbx_description
1 polymer ?
#
loop_
_entity_poly.entity_id
_entity_poly.type
_entity_poly.pdbx_seq_one_letter_code
_entity_poly.pdbx_strand_id
1 'polypeptide(L)'
;MRTSYHSVHEPTCGICNKHCRSFDSLREHLIGPLPKQECKNIFSICGCRFCLTNLESPNARRIHQERCQFSNGLTTRMAVLGLRDNPTIDYTSSRSPRVVALSCKMVGGGSDESLDLCARVCITDESENVIFHTYVKPTLPITNYRYETTGIRPENIRDAMPLKQAQRKIKEFLCYGEPMWKIRPRSGKARILVGHGLDSHLDCLQIEYSSSMIRDTAEYPPLMKTSKLSNSLKYLTQAYLGYDIHVGMQDPYEDCVATMRLYKRIRYQKHKTDAYPLASDTHNTNNYASWRQSELENMSEDELLNLSRSDYYCWCLDSVP
;
A
#
# COMPACT_ATOMS: atom_id res chain seq x y z
N MET A 1 -0.74 -32.45 -3.35
CA MET A 1 -1.38 -31.54 -2.38
C MET A 1 -1.36 -30.11 -2.88
N ARG A 2 -2.55 -29.50 -3.05
CA ARG A 2 -2.64 -28.05 -3.21
C ARG A 2 -2.40 -27.45 -1.82
N THR A 3 -1.19 -26.98 -1.55
CA THR A 3 -0.96 -26.11 -0.41
C THR A 3 -1.82 -24.87 -0.62
N SER A 4 -2.85 -24.70 0.22
CA SER A 4 -3.57 -23.46 0.31
C SER A 4 -2.79 -22.53 1.23
N TYR A 5 -2.59 -21.28 0.80
CA TYR A 5 -1.97 -20.24 1.60
C TYR A 5 -3.06 -19.23 1.93
N HIS A 6 -3.55 -19.26 3.17
CA HIS A 6 -4.60 -18.41 3.68
C HIS A 6 -4.00 -17.46 4.69
N SER A 7 -4.36 -16.18 4.57
CA SER A 7 -4.07 -15.18 5.57
C SER A 7 -5.31 -14.94 6.42
N VAL A 8 -5.11 -14.63 7.71
CA VAL A 8 -6.19 -14.15 8.59
C VAL A 8 -6.86 -12.86 8.08
N HIS A 9 -6.21 -12.17 7.13
CA HIS A 9 -6.72 -10.98 6.47
C HIS A 9 -7.28 -11.23 5.07
N GLU A 10 -7.41 -12.49 4.65
CA GLU A 10 -8.15 -12.79 3.43
C GLU A 10 -9.62 -12.36 3.61
N PRO A 11 -10.15 -11.50 2.73
CA PRO A 11 -11.51 -11.04 2.83
C PRO A 11 -12.51 -12.19 2.65
N THR A 12 -13.49 -12.25 3.53
CA THR A 12 -14.61 -13.19 3.43
C THR A 12 -15.90 -12.48 3.07
N CYS A 13 -16.72 -13.13 2.26
CA CYS A 13 -18.06 -12.63 1.96
C CYS A 13 -18.96 -12.80 3.18
N GLY A 14 -19.40 -11.71 3.81
CA GLY A 14 -20.31 -11.75 4.97
C GLY A 14 -21.75 -12.23 4.68
N ILE A 15 -22.00 -12.83 3.51
CA ILE A 15 -23.30 -13.38 3.09
C ILE A 15 -23.18 -14.89 2.87
N CYS A 16 -22.20 -15.33 2.07
CA CYS A 16 -22.01 -16.76 1.76
C CYS A 16 -20.73 -17.36 2.35
N ASN A 17 -20.00 -16.61 3.17
CA ASN A 17 -18.73 -17.00 3.81
C ASN A 17 -17.62 -17.44 2.84
N LYS A 18 -17.75 -17.15 1.54
CA LYS A 18 -16.69 -17.41 0.57
C LYS A 18 -15.42 -16.65 0.92
N HIS A 19 -14.32 -17.39 1.10
CA HIS A 19 -12.97 -16.83 1.21
C HIS A 19 -12.49 -16.31 -0.14
N CYS A 20 -11.97 -15.08 -0.14
CA CYS A 20 -11.44 -14.41 -1.32
C CYS A 20 -9.97 -14.05 -1.06
N ARG A 21 -9.11 -14.31 -2.05
CA ARG A 21 -7.66 -14.08 -1.94
C ARG A 21 -7.30 -12.59 -1.81
N SER A 22 -8.10 -11.71 -2.40
CA SER A 22 -7.90 -10.26 -2.37
C SER A 22 -9.21 -9.54 -2.21
N PHE A 23 -9.16 -8.28 -1.78
CA PHE A 23 -10.36 -7.45 -1.68
C PHE A 23 -10.96 -7.15 -3.04
N ASP A 24 -10.16 -7.20 -4.09
CA ASP A 24 -10.60 -7.13 -5.48
C ASP A 24 -11.48 -8.33 -5.84
N SER A 25 -11.06 -9.55 -5.47
CA SER A 25 -11.86 -10.76 -5.67
C SER A 25 -13.17 -10.73 -4.87
N LEU A 26 -13.16 -10.20 -3.64
CA LEU A 26 -14.39 -10.00 -2.88
C LEU A 26 -15.32 -8.97 -3.54
N ARG A 27 -14.76 -7.88 -4.08
CA ARG A 27 -15.53 -6.89 -4.83
C ARG A 27 -16.16 -7.49 -6.07
N GLU A 28 -15.39 -8.24 -6.85
CA GLU A 28 -15.89 -8.94 -8.03
C GLU A 28 -17.07 -9.85 -7.69
N HIS A 29 -16.96 -10.58 -6.58
CA HIS A 29 -18.01 -11.46 -6.08
C HIS A 29 -19.30 -10.74 -5.66
N LEU A 30 -19.20 -9.53 -5.09
CA LEU A 30 -20.34 -8.77 -4.54
C LEU A 30 -20.96 -7.79 -5.53
N ILE A 31 -20.13 -7.06 -6.27
CA ILE A 31 -20.49 -5.89 -7.08
C ILE A 31 -19.76 -5.82 -8.44
N GLY A 32 -18.99 -6.84 -8.81
CA GLY A 32 -18.28 -6.90 -10.09
C GLY A 32 -19.18 -7.13 -11.30
N PRO A 33 -18.59 -7.27 -12.50
CA PRO A 33 -19.25 -7.72 -13.73
C PRO A 33 -19.95 -9.08 -13.59
N LEU A 34 -19.38 -10.03 -12.85
CA LEU A 34 -19.91 -11.39 -12.70
C LEU A 34 -20.07 -11.78 -11.21
N PRO A 35 -20.97 -11.11 -10.46
CA PRO A 35 -21.14 -11.35 -9.05
C PRO A 35 -22.02 -12.58 -8.79
N LYS A 36 -21.92 -13.18 -7.60
CA LYS A 36 -22.88 -14.21 -7.19
C LYS A 36 -24.22 -13.53 -6.94
N GLN A 37 -25.25 -13.90 -7.70
CA GLN A 37 -26.50 -13.13 -7.76
C GLN A 37 -27.18 -12.94 -6.40
N GLU A 38 -27.21 -13.98 -5.56
CA GLU A 38 -27.73 -13.91 -4.19
C GLU A 38 -26.98 -12.87 -3.33
N CYS A 39 -25.65 -12.93 -3.38
CA CYS A 39 -24.79 -12.01 -2.64
C CYS A 39 -24.92 -10.59 -3.16
N LYS A 40 -25.00 -10.41 -4.48
CA LYS A 40 -25.26 -9.11 -5.12
C LYS A 40 -26.58 -8.50 -4.62
N ASN A 41 -27.66 -9.28 -4.62
CA ASN A 41 -28.98 -8.79 -4.23
C ASN A 41 -28.98 -8.30 -2.78
N ILE A 42 -28.46 -9.11 -1.84
CA ILE A 42 -28.39 -8.75 -0.42
C ILE A 42 -27.44 -7.56 -0.20
N PHE A 43 -26.24 -7.62 -0.80
CA PHE A 43 -25.25 -6.56 -0.67
C PHE A 43 -25.71 -5.23 -1.28
N SER A 44 -26.52 -5.27 -2.35
CA SER A 44 -27.07 -4.06 -2.97
C SER A 44 -28.02 -3.29 -2.04
N ILE A 45 -28.56 -3.95 -1.01
CA ILE A 45 -29.49 -3.40 -0.03
C ILE A 45 -28.74 -3.03 1.26
N CYS A 46 -27.98 -3.97 1.82
CA CYS A 46 -27.36 -3.82 3.14
C CYS A 46 -25.84 -3.60 3.13
N GLY A 47 -25.18 -3.73 1.98
CA GLY A 47 -23.73 -3.67 1.86
C GLY A 47 -23.15 -2.26 1.72
N CYS A 48 -22.00 -2.04 2.35
CA CYS A 48 -21.20 -0.82 2.16
C CYS A 48 -20.09 -1.05 1.13
N ARG A 49 -20.08 -0.26 0.04
CA ARG A 49 -19.10 -0.40 -1.06
C ARG A 49 -17.64 -0.11 -0.67
N PHE A 50 -17.42 0.64 0.42
CA PHE A 50 -16.08 1.05 0.86
C PHE A 50 -15.42 0.06 1.84
N CYS A 51 -16.15 -0.40 2.87
CA CYS A 51 -15.63 -1.42 3.81
C CYS A 51 -15.92 -2.86 3.37
N LEU A 52 -16.83 -3.07 2.40
CA LEU A 52 -17.32 -4.37 1.97
C LEU A 52 -18.05 -5.18 3.06
N THR A 53 -18.40 -4.53 4.17
CA THR A 53 -19.18 -5.13 5.26
C THR A 53 -20.67 -5.17 4.88
N ASN A 54 -21.30 -6.31 5.15
CA ASN A 54 -22.75 -6.47 5.10
C ASN A 54 -23.36 -6.05 6.44
N LEU A 55 -24.37 -5.19 6.42
CA LEU A 55 -25.01 -4.66 7.63
C LEU A 55 -26.36 -5.34 7.88
N GLU A 56 -26.86 -5.22 9.10
CA GLU A 56 -28.09 -5.91 9.52
C GLU A 56 -29.34 -5.42 8.78
N SER A 57 -29.37 -4.14 8.37
CA SER A 57 -30.53 -3.53 7.74
C SER A 57 -30.17 -2.39 6.77
N PRO A 58 -31.08 -2.01 5.85
CA PRO A 58 -30.89 -0.84 4.97
C PRO A 58 -30.71 0.46 5.77
N ASN A 59 -31.41 0.59 6.89
CA ASN A 59 -31.28 1.75 7.78
C ASN A 59 -29.89 1.82 8.42
N ALA A 60 -29.38 0.67 8.89
CA ALA A 60 -28.01 0.58 9.42
C ALA A 60 -26.98 0.95 8.34
N ARG A 61 -27.21 0.56 7.09
CA ARG A 61 -26.37 0.98 5.96
C ARG A 61 -26.36 2.48 5.75
N ARG A 62 -27.52 3.14 5.73
CA ARG A 62 -27.57 4.60 5.54
C ARG A 62 -26.77 5.33 6.62
N ILE A 63 -26.98 4.95 7.88
CA ILE A 63 -26.25 5.52 9.04
C ILE A 63 -24.75 5.22 8.94
N HIS A 64 -24.39 4.00 8.53
CA HIS A 64 -22.99 3.61 8.36
C HIS A 64 -22.31 4.37 7.23
N GLN A 65 -22.99 4.63 6.10
CA GLN A 65 -22.39 5.31 4.95
C GLN A 65 -21.93 6.73 5.28
N GLU A 66 -22.64 7.44 6.16
CA GLU A 66 -22.26 8.78 6.62
C GLU A 66 -21.02 8.76 7.53
N ARG A 67 -20.82 7.66 8.25
CA ARG A 67 -19.75 7.48 9.26
C ARG A 67 -18.68 6.49 8.83
N CYS A 68 -18.74 6.00 7.60
CA CYS A 68 -17.82 4.97 7.15
C CYS A 68 -16.43 5.59 7.15
N GLN A 69 -15.52 4.99 7.91
CA GLN A 69 -14.15 5.48 8.05
C GLN A 69 -13.39 5.50 6.71
N PHE A 70 -13.96 4.89 5.66
CA PHE A 70 -13.41 4.78 4.32
C PHE A 70 -14.18 5.55 3.25
N SER A 71 -15.29 6.22 3.57
CA SER A 71 -16.07 7.03 2.61
C SER A 71 -15.64 8.50 2.58
N ASN A 72 -14.97 8.98 3.63
CA ASN A 72 -14.72 10.42 3.85
C ASN A 72 -13.26 10.80 3.57
N GLY A 73 -12.79 10.59 2.33
CA GLY A 73 -11.49 11.11 1.87
C GLY A 73 -11.35 12.63 1.96
N LEU A 74 -12.45 13.36 2.17
CA LEU A 74 -12.51 14.83 2.25
C LEU A 74 -12.43 15.42 3.67
N THR A 75 -12.78 14.71 4.75
CA THR A 75 -12.74 15.32 6.10
C THR A 75 -11.30 15.60 6.55
N THR A 76 -10.32 14.86 6.01
CA THR A 76 -8.89 15.15 6.22
C THR A 76 -8.40 16.36 5.39
N ARG A 77 -9.10 16.74 4.30
CA ARG A 77 -8.76 17.95 3.51
C ARG A 77 -9.14 19.25 4.23
N MET A 78 -10.18 19.23 5.07
CA MET A 78 -10.65 20.41 5.80
C MET A 78 -9.85 20.72 7.08
N ALA A 79 -9.03 19.79 7.57
CA ALA A 79 -8.13 20.02 8.70
C ALA A 79 -6.81 20.73 8.33
N VAL A 80 -6.54 20.96 7.03
CA VAL A 80 -5.21 21.41 6.55
C VAL A 80 -5.18 22.87 6.06
N LEU A 81 -6.32 23.56 5.98
CA LEU A 81 -6.36 25.00 5.65
C LEU A 81 -6.40 25.94 6.88
N GLY A 82 -6.20 25.40 8.08
CA GLY A 82 -6.22 26.16 9.33
C GLY A 82 -4.93 25.99 10.14
N LEU A 83 -3.96 26.87 9.91
CA LEU A 83 -2.97 27.37 10.88
C LEU A 83 -2.18 26.32 11.69
N ARG A 84 -0.96 25.98 11.24
CA ARG A 84 0.21 25.87 12.13
C ARG A 84 1.51 26.21 11.39
N ASP A 85 1.86 27.50 11.43
CA ASP A 85 3.25 27.92 11.35
C ASP A 85 3.98 27.50 12.64
N ASN A 86 4.70 26.38 12.57
CA ASN A 86 6.01 26.14 13.21
C ASN A 86 6.33 24.63 13.25
N PRO A 87 7.56 24.21 12.89
CA PRO A 87 7.96 22.81 12.90
C PRO A 87 8.38 22.41 14.32
N THR A 88 7.43 22.18 15.21
CA THR A 88 7.71 21.41 16.44
C THR A 88 7.40 19.95 16.15
N ILE A 89 8.45 19.24 15.72
CA ILE A 89 8.50 17.78 15.65
C ILE A 89 8.23 17.25 17.06
N ASP A 90 7.03 16.73 17.32
CA ASP A 90 6.73 16.04 18.59
C ASP A 90 7.65 14.82 18.73
N TYR A 91 8.59 14.92 19.65
CA TYR A 91 9.69 13.97 19.84
C TYR A 91 9.38 12.89 20.90
N THR A 92 8.11 12.72 21.30
CA THR A 92 7.79 11.90 22.49
C THR A 92 6.57 11.00 22.27
N SER A 93 6.80 9.68 22.44
CA SER A 93 5.86 8.53 22.45
C SER A 93 5.64 7.86 21.08
N SER A 94 5.88 6.57 20.81
CA SER A 94 6.34 5.39 21.55
C SER A 94 6.49 4.21 20.56
N ARG A 95 7.62 3.50 20.54
CA ARG A 95 7.85 2.11 20.05
C ARG A 95 7.37 1.64 18.65
N SER A 96 6.73 2.43 17.80
CA SER A 96 6.40 2.01 16.43
C SER A 96 7.49 2.41 15.41
N PRO A 97 7.84 1.56 14.43
CA PRO A 97 8.71 1.97 13.34
C PRO A 97 8.08 3.16 12.61
N ARG A 98 8.87 4.22 12.41
CA ARG A 98 8.41 5.43 11.71
C ARG A 98 8.20 5.07 10.24
N VAL A 99 7.04 5.40 9.68
CA VAL A 99 6.72 5.11 8.29
C VAL A 99 6.78 6.39 7.44
N VAL A 100 7.26 6.27 6.22
CA VAL A 100 7.26 7.35 5.22
C VAL A 100 6.73 6.84 3.90
N ALA A 101 6.02 7.68 3.15
CA ALA A 101 5.63 7.37 1.78
C ALA A 101 6.51 8.12 0.79
N LEU A 102 6.87 7.48 -0.33
CA LEU A 102 7.67 8.08 -1.40
C LEU A 102 6.97 7.91 -2.75
N SER A 103 6.97 8.97 -3.54
CA SER A 103 6.55 8.94 -4.94
C SER A 103 7.37 9.92 -5.76
N CYS A 104 7.68 9.52 -7.00
CA CYS A 104 8.34 10.33 -8.00
C CYS A 104 7.40 10.64 -9.16
N LYS A 105 7.71 11.72 -9.87
CA LYS A 105 7.27 11.94 -11.25
C LYS A 105 8.47 11.83 -12.16
N MET A 106 8.27 11.05 -13.21
CA MET A 106 9.30 10.69 -14.17
C MET A 106 9.06 11.38 -15.50
N VAL A 107 10.13 11.79 -16.13
CA VAL A 107 10.19 12.28 -17.52
C VAL A 107 10.92 11.26 -18.37
N GLY A 108 10.67 11.28 -19.68
CA GLY A 108 11.35 10.44 -20.65
C GLY A 108 12.77 10.93 -20.97
N GLY A 109 13.70 9.98 -21.00
CA GLY A 109 15.06 10.15 -21.49
C GLY A 109 15.45 9.04 -22.48
N GLY A 110 16.66 9.13 -23.01
CA GLY A 110 17.14 8.21 -24.06
C GLY A 110 16.64 8.61 -25.45
N SER A 111 17.28 8.09 -26.48
CA SER A 111 16.96 8.40 -27.88
C SER A 111 15.57 7.97 -28.31
N ASP A 112 14.99 6.99 -27.60
CA ASP A 112 13.67 6.39 -27.84
C ASP A 112 12.66 6.69 -26.72
N GLU A 113 12.99 7.57 -25.77
CA GLU A 113 12.14 7.93 -24.62
C GLU A 113 11.80 6.76 -23.67
N SER A 114 12.48 5.63 -23.81
CA SER A 114 12.23 4.41 -23.02
C SER A 114 12.72 4.51 -21.58
N LEU A 115 13.62 5.46 -21.29
CA LEU A 115 14.20 5.61 -19.96
C LEU A 115 13.35 6.55 -19.11
N ASP A 116 12.94 6.08 -17.94
CA ASP A 116 12.32 6.91 -16.92
C ASP A 116 13.40 7.64 -16.10
N LEU A 117 13.30 8.97 -16.05
CA LEU A 117 14.19 9.84 -15.30
C LEU A 117 13.41 10.55 -14.20
N CYS A 118 13.85 10.46 -12.93
CA CYS A 118 13.21 11.18 -11.83
C CYS A 118 13.38 12.70 -12.02
N ALA A 119 12.26 13.43 -12.07
CA ALA A 119 12.24 14.88 -12.26
C ALA A 119 11.57 15.62 -11.09
N ARG A 120 10.73 14.95 -10.31
CA ARG A 120 10.13 15.48 -9.07
C ARG A 120 9.96 14.34 -8.08
N VAL A 121 10.25 14.57 -6.81
CA VAL A 121 10.12 13.57 -5.73
C VAL A 121 9.40 14.18 -4.53
N CYS A 122 8.54 13.38 -3.90
CA CYS A 122 7.86 13.72 -2.65
C CYS A 122 8.08 12.60 -1.62
N ILE A 123 8.27 13.00 -0.37
CA ILE A 123 8.25 12.14 0.81
C ILE A 123 7.32 12.76 1.85
N THR A 124 6.37 11.97 2.34
CA THR A 124 5.47 12.37 3.44
C THR A 124 5.62 11.47 4.65
N ASP A 125 5.26 11.99 5.82
CA ASP A 125 5.12 11.19 7.04
C ASP A 125 3.73 10.51 7.13
N GLU A 126 3.50 9.78 8.23
CA GLU A 126 2.22 9.12 8.53
C GLU A 126 1.04 10.08 8.77
N SER A 127 1.35 11.35 9.07
CA SER A 127 0.40 12.42 9.33
C SER A 127 0.10 13.24 8.07
N GLU A 128 0.56 12.77 6.91
CA GLU A 128 0.38 13.42 5.60
C GLU A 128 1.18 14.73 5.45
N ASN A 129 2.13 15.01 6.36
CA ASN A 129 3.00 16.17 6.23
C ASN A 129 4.14 15.89 5.24
N VAL A 130 4.47 16.88 4.42
CA VAL A 130 5.61 16.82 3.50
C VAL A 130 6.92 16.95 4.31
N ILE A 131 7.74 15.91 4.27
CA ILE A 131 9.10 15.93 4.86
C ILE A 131 10.13 16.38 3.81
N PHE A 132 9.95 15.96 2.56
CA PHE A 132 10.85 16.29 1.47
C PHE A 132 10.09 16.40 0.17
N HIS A 133 10.27 17.51 -0.54
CA HIS A 133 9.65 17.72 -1.83
C HIS A 133 10.56 18.61 -2.68
N THR A 134 10.99 18.11 -3.84
CA THR A 134 11.89 18.87 -4.72
C THR A 134 11.75 18.41 -6.17
N TYR A 135 12.07 19.32 -7.09
CA TYR A 135 12.48 18.94 -8.43
C TYR A 135 13.89 18.36 -8.40
N VAL A 136 14.13 17.37 -9.26
CA VAL A 136 15.40 16.66 -9.40
C VAL A 136 15.92 16.91 -10.81
N LYS A 137 17.19 17.28 -10.93
CA LYS A 137 17.89 17.40 -12.20
C LYS A 137 18.45 16.04 -12.60
N PRO A 138 17.92 15.38 -13.66
CA PRO A 138 18.43 14.10 -14.11
C PRO A 138 19.87 14.22 -14.62
N THR A 139 20.60 13.11 -14.60
CA THR A 139 21.96 13.03 -15.15
C THR A 139 21.97 12.92 -16.68
N LEU A 140 20.90 12.34 -17.25
CA LEU A 140 20.71 12.22 -18.69
C LEU A 140 19.83 13.35 -19.24
N PRO A 141 20.01 13.75 -20.52
CA PRO A 141 19.12 14.71 -21.15
C PRO A 141 17.67 14.22 -21.17
N ILE A 142 16.74 15.15 -20.88
CA ILE A 142 15.31 14.91 -20.98
C ILE A 142 14.91 15.04 -22.44
N THR A 143 14.31 14.00 -23.01
CA THR A 143 13.77 13.99 -24.38
C THR A 143 12.26 14.26 -24.38
N ASN A 144 11.54 13.83 -23.34
CA ASN A 144 10.11 14.06 -23.21
C ASN A 144 9.71 14.39 -21.77
N TYR A 145 9.19 15.59 -21.52
CA TYR A 145 8.77 16.02 -20.17
C TYR A 145 7.44 15.41 -19.71
N ARG A 146 6.69 14.75 -20.60
CA ARG A 146 5.37 14.18 -20.32
C ARG A 146 4.42 15.23 -19.70
N TYR A 147 4.40 16.43 -20.28
CA TYR A 147 3.73 17.62 -19.72
C TYR A 147 2.28 17.37 -19.31
N GLU A 148 1.52 16.63 -20.12
CA GLU A 148 0.10 16.36 -19.88
C GLU A 148 -0.14 15.59 -18.59
N THR A 149 0.82 14.74 -18.18
CA THR A 149 0.70 13.93 -16.97
C THR A 149 1.47 14.51 -15.80
N THR A 150 2.67 15.05 -15.99
CA THR A 150 3.56 15.47 -14.90
C THR A 150 3.47 16.97 -14.57
N GLY A 151 3.06 17.80 -15.53
CA GLY A 151 3.12 19.26 -15.43
C GLY A 151 4.54 19.85 -15.35
N ILE A 152 5.59 19.03 -15.51
CA ILE A 152 6.99 19.45 -15.35
C ILE A 152 7.43 20.24 -16.57
N ARG A 153 8.05 21.40 -16.34
CA ARG A 153 8.60 22.26 -17.39
C ARG A 153 10.11 22.41 -17.31
N PRO A 154 10.79 22.83 -18.40
CA PRO A 154 12.24 23.02 -18.42
C PRO A 154 12.70 24.03 -17.37
N GLU A 155 11.86 25.03 -17.05
CA GLU A 155 12.13 26.01 -16.00
C GLU A 155 12.20 25.36 -14.62
N ASN A 156 11.41 24.31 -14.36
CA ASN A 156 11.47 23.59 -13.10
C ASN A 156 12.77 22.80 -12.94
N ILE A 157 13.39 22.38 -14.05
CA ILE A 157 14.60 21.54 -14.05
C ILE A 157 15.89 22.36 -14.05
N ARG A 158 15.85 23.58 -14.59
CA ARG A 158 17.02 24.46 -14.74
C ARG A 158 17.84 24.59 -13.44
N ASP A 159 17.13 24.90 -12.36
CA ASP A 159 17.68 25.12 -11.01
C ASP A 159 17.32 23.98 -10.03
N ALA A 160 16.93 22.81 -10.56
CA ALA A 160 16.56 21.66 -9.76
C ALA A 160 17.76 21.05 -9.02
N MET A 161 17.46 20.35 -7.92
CA MET A 161 18.46 19.67 -7.11
C MET A 161 19.16 18.57 -7.92
N PRO A 162 20.50 18.51 -7.97
CA PRO A 162 21.21 17.41 -8.62
C PRO A 162 20.82 16.05 -8.03
N LEU A 163 20.66 15.03 -8.87
CA LEU A 163 20.26 13.68 -8.46
C LEU A 163 21.09 13.15 -7.27
N LYS A 164 22.42 13.32 -7.28
CA LYS A 164 23.30 12.90 -6.18
C LYS A 164 22.96 13.55 -4.83
N GLN A 165 22.54 14.82 -4.85
CA GLN A 165 22.14 15.52 -3.63
C GLN A 165 20.76 15.06 -3.16
N ALA A 166 19.82 14.83 -4.08
CA ALA A 166 18.51 14.26 -3.77
C ALA A 166 18.65 12.86 -3.16
N GLN A 167 19.47 11.99 -3.78
CA GLN A 167 19.80 10.64 -3.27
C GLN A 167 20.27 10.67 -1.82
N ARG A 168 21.22 11.56 -1.50
CA ARG A 168 21.75 11.71 -0.15
C ARG A 168 20.65 12.08 0.85
N LYS A 169 19.85 13.10 0.53
CA LYS A 169 18.74 13.53 1.40
C LYS A 169 17.70 12.43 1.60
N ILE A 170 17.32 11.73 0.52
CA ILE A 170 16.35 10.62 0.60
C ILE A 170 16.89 9.50 1.50
N LYS A 171 18.16 9.08 1.32
CA LYS A 171 18.80 8.09 2.19
C LYS A 171 18.87 8.56 3.65
N GLU A 172 19.14 9.83 3.91
CA GLU A 172 19.10 10.42 5.26
C GLU A 172 17.70 10.27 5.90
N PHE A 173 16.63 10.52 5.14
CA PHE A 173 15.25 10.33 5.62
C PHE A 173 14.87 8.86 5.84
N LEU A 174 15.26 7.95 4.94
CA LEU A 174 14.92 6.53 5.01
C LEU A 174 15.70 5.79 6.11
N CYS A 175 17.00 6.07 6.23
CA CYS A 175 17.87 5.36 7.15
C CYS A 175 17.88 5.99 8.56
N TYR A 176 17.56 7.28 8.68
CA TYR A 176 17.54 8.04 9.94
C TYR A 176 18.79 7.81 10.82
N GLY A 177 19.96 7.86 10.18
CA GLY A 177 21.27 7.69 10.83
C GLY A 177 21.72 6.23 11.04
N GLU A 178 20.89 5.23 10.70
CA GLU A 178 21.33 3.83 10.68
C GLU A 178 22.10 3.51 9.39
N PRO A 179 23.22 2.78 9.45
CA PRO A 179 23.88 2.33 8.25
C PRO A 179 23.05 1.21 7.58
N MET A 180 23.00 1.20 6.25
CA MET A 180 22.13 0.34 5.46
C MET A 180 22.28 -1.16 5.78
N TRP A 181 23.49 -1.62 6.10
CA TRP A 181 23.80 -3.00 6.46
C TRP A 181 23.26 -3.44 7.83
N LYS A 182 22.93 -2.49 8.72
CA LYS A 182 22.31 -2.75 10.03
C LYS A 182 20.78 -2.72 9.99
N ILE A 183 20.18 -2.36 8.86
CA ILE A 183 18.72 -2.27 8.76
C ILE A 183 18.13 -3.67 8.95
N ARG A 184 17.28 -3.78 9.98
CA ARG A 184 16.55 -5.00 10.32
C ARG A 184 15.08 -4.64 10.52
N PRO A 185 14.14 -5.51 10.14
CA PRO A 185 12.74 -5.35 10.52
C PRO A 185 12.62 -5.25 12.04
N ARG A 186 11.79 -4.30 12.51
CA ARG A 186 11.46 -4.10 13.94
C ARG A 186 12.64 -3.79 14.87
N SER A 187 13.84 -3.57 14.35
CA SER A 187 15.03 -3.22 15.13
C SER A 187 15.82 -2.11 14.44
N GLY A 188 16.06 -1.02 15.16
CA GLY A 188 16.76 0.16 14.66
C GLY A 188 15.84 1.35 14.37
N LYS A 189 16.42 2.40 13.78
CA LYS A 189 15.74 3.68 13.52
C LYS A 189 15.32 3.88 12.06
N ALA A 190 15.66 2.93 11.18
CA ALA A 190 15.29 2.97 9.78
C ALA A 190 13.76 2.99 9.61
N ARG A 191 13.29 3.71 8.60
CA ARG A 191 11.87 3.97 8.38
C ARG A 191 11.27 3.00 7.38
N ILE A 192 10.05 2.54 7.62
CA ILE A 192 9.34 1.73 6.63
C ILE A 192 8.99 2.62 5.44
N LEU A 193 9.30 2.16 4.23
CA LEU A 193 9.04 2.85 2.97
C LEU A 193 7.76 2.33 2.33
N VAL A 194 6.76 3.19 2.21
CA VAL A 194 5.47 2.91 1.57
C VAL A 194 5.41 3.57 0.19
N GLY A 195 4.78 2.90 -0.77
CA GLY A 195 4.57 3.48 -2.09
C GLY A 195 3.74 2.60 -3.01
N HIS A 196 3.80 2.90 -4.31
CA HIS A 196 3.13 2.17 -5.37
C HIS A 196 4.08 1.98 -6.55
N GLY A 197 4.51 0.74 -6.79
CA GLY A 197 5.51 0.40 -7.80
C GLY A 197 6.87 0.99 -7.45
N LEU A 198 7.32 0.83 -6.20
CA LEU A 198 8.52 1.43 -5.62
C LEU A 198 9.80 1.07 -6.38
N ASP A 199 9.87 -0.08 -7.03
CA ASP A 199 11.00 -0.48 -7.87
C ASP A 199 11.32 0.60 -8.92
N SER A 200 10.31 1.04 -9.68
CA SER A 200 10.49 2.09 -10.69
C SER A 200 10.96 3.42 -10.07
N HIS A 201 10.48 3.77 -8.87
CA HIS A 201 10.91 4.99 -8.18
C HIS A 201 12.35 4.90 -7.69
N LEU A 202 12.71 3.78 -7.07
CA LEU A 202 14.04 3.52 -6.52
C LEU A 202 15.09 3.39 -7.61
N ASP A 203 14.75 2.76 -8.74
CA ASP A 203 15.60 2.65 -9.93
C ASP A 203 15.89 4.03 -10.54
N CYS A 204 14.85 4.85 -10.75
CA CYS A 204 15.01 6.22 -11.26
C CYS A 204 15.86 7.09 -10.33
N LEU A 205 15.77 6.85 -9.02
CA LEU A 205 16.57 7.53 -8.01
C LEU A 205 17.96 6.90 -7.84
N GLN A 206 18.22 5.70 -8.36
CA GLN A 206 19.40 4.87 -8.12
C GLN A 206 19.67 4.68 -6.61
N ILE A 207 18.62 4.32 -5.87
CA ILE A 207 18.67 4.07 -4.43
C ILE A 207 18.30 2.62 -4.17
N GLU A 208 19.21 1.87 -3.56
CA GLU A 208 18.90 0.57 -2.99
C GLU A 208 18.31 0.75 -1.58
N TYR A 209 17.28 -0.03 -1.26
CA TYR A 209 16.68 -0.07 0.07
C TYR A 209 16.31 -1.50 0.46
N SER A 210 16.31 -1.81 1.76
CA SER A 210 16.02 -3.17 2.23
C SER A 210 14.59 -3.57 1.88
N SER A 211 14.41 -4.65 1.12
CA SER A 211 13.10 -5.20 0.75
C SER A 211 12.20 -5.47 1.96
N SER A 212 12.80 -5.86 3.09
CA SER A 212 12.09 -6.11 4.34
C SER A 212 11.43 -4.84 4.95
N MET A 213 11.90 -3.65 4.57
CA MET A 213 11.39 -2.35 4.98
C MET A 213 10.47 -1.71 3.93
N ILE A 214 10.24 -2.36 2.80
CA ILE A 214 9.38 -1.88 1.71
C ILE A 214 7.94 -2.39 1.91
N ARG A 215 6.98 -1.51 1.63
CA ARG A 215 5.55 -1.79 1.67
C ARG A 215 4.94 -1.24 0.39
N ASP A 216 5.00 -2.05 -0.66
CA ASP A 216 4.49 -1.67 -1.98
C ASP A 216 3.02 -2.07 -2.15
N THR A 217 2.16 -1.09 -2.36
CA THR A 217 0.72 -1.30 -2.61
C THR A 217 0.43 -1.96 -3.96
N ALA A 218 1.35 -1.91 -4.92
CA ALA A 218 1.23 -2.58 -6.22
C ALA A 218 1.47 -4.09 -6.12
N GLU A 219 2.29 -4.53 -5.16
CA GLU A 219 2.70 -5.92 -4.97
C GLU A 219 2.01 -6.61 -3.79
N TYR A 220 1.32 -5.85 -2.93
CA TYR A 220 0.69 -6.41 -1.74
C TYR A 220 -0.53 -7.28 -2.11
N PRO A 221 -0.51 -8.62 -1.87
CA PRO A 221 -1.51 -9.52 -2.43
C PRO A 221 -2.98 -9.16 -2.13
N PRO A 222 -3.33 -8.67 -0.92
CA PRO A 222 -4.70 -8.20 -0.64
C PRO A 222 -5.20 -7.05 -1.53
N LEU A 223 -4.29 -6.24 -2.11
CA LEU A 223 -4.59 -5.11 -2.99
C LEU A 223 -4.43 -5.44 -4.47
N MET A 224 -3.87 -6.59 -4.82
CA MET A 224 -3.67 -7.01 -6.20
C MET A 224 -4.98 -7.47 -6.87
N LYS A 225 -4.97 -7.47 -8.20
CA LYS A 225 -6.05 -8.07 -9.00
C LYS A 225 -6.12 -9.56 -8.77
N THR A 226 -7.28 -10.14 -9.09
CA THR A 226 -7.44 -11.60 -9.12
C THR A 226 -6.43 -12.29 -10.06
N SER A 227 -5.97 -11.59 -11.11
CA SER A 227 -4.94 -12.07 -12.04
C SER A 227 -3.50 -12.03 -11.48
N LYS A 228 -3.30 -11.61 -10.23
CA LYS A 228 -1.97 -11.31 -9.63
C LYS A 228 -1.20 -10.20 -10.34
N LEU A 229 -1.89 -9.36 -11.12
CA LEU A 229 -1.31 -8.12 -11.64
C LEU A 229 -1.60 -6.97 -10.67
N SER A 230 -0.78 -5.93 -10.73
CA SER A 230 -0.99 -4.72 -9.95
C SER A 230 -2.27 -4.01 -10.39
N ASN A 231 -2.95 -3.44 -9.40
CA ASN A 231 -4.00 -2.45 -9.62
C ASN A 231 -3.35 -1.07 -9.80
N SER A 232 -3.99 -0.16 -10.55
CA SER A 232 -3.51 1.22 -10.58
C SER A 232 -3.79 1.91 -9.25
N LEU A 233 -2.91 2.82 -8.82
CA LEU A 233 -3.14 3.61 -7.61
C LEU A 233 -4.47 4.39 -7.68
N LYS A 234 -4.85 4.88 -8.87
CA LYS A 234 -6.14 5.53 -9.10
C LYS A 234 -7.31 4.61 -8.76
N TYR A 235 -7.29 3.37 -9.25
CA TYR A 235 -8.31 2.37 -8.92
C TYR A 235 -8.32 2.06 -7.42
N LEU A 236 -7.14 1.83 -6.81
CA LEU A 236 -7.05 1.53 -5.38
C LEU A 236 -7.59 2.68 -4.53
N THR A 237 -7.28 3.92 -4.88
CA THR A 237 -7.74 5.09 -4.14
C THR A 237 -9.26 5.23 -4.25
N GLN A 238 -9.80 5.12 -5.45
CA GLN A 238 -11.24 5.23 -5.66
C GLN A 238 -12.01 4.08 -4.97
N ALA A 239 -11.54 2.85 -5.14
CA ALA A 239 -12.22 1.69 -4.58
C ALA A 239 -12.09 1.63 -3.04
N TYR A 240 -10.91 1.89 -2.49
CA TYR A 240 -10.64 1.65 -1.06
C TYR A 240 -10.64 2.90 -0.18
N LEU A 241 -10.48 4.09 -0.75
CA LEU A 241 -10.47 5.35 0.01
C LEU A 241 -11.62 6.28 -0.38
N GLY A 242 -12.30 6.01 -1.50
CA GLY A 242 -13.52 6.70 -1.91
C GLY A 242 -13.30 8.11 -2.46
N TYR A 243 -12.11 8.41 -2.97
CA TYR A 243 -11.82 9.66 -3.67
C TYR A 243 -10.93 9.42 -4.89
N ASP A 244 -11.02 10.34 -5.84
CA ASP A 244 -10.21 10.34 -7.05
C ASP A 244 -8.88 11.06 -6.84
N ILE A 245 -7.83 10.51 -7.43
CA ILE A 245 -6.52 11.15 -7.62
C ILE A 245 -6.23 11.30 -9.11
N HIS A 246 -5.20 12.08 -9.44
CA HIS A 246 -4.82 12.36 -10.84
C HIS A 246 -5.95 13.04 -11.61
N VAL A 247 -6.67 13.94 -10.94
CA VAL A 247 -7.65 14.83 -11.58
C VAL A 247 -6.88 15.99 -12.19
N GLY A 248 -6.45 15.83 -13.44
CA GLY A 248 -5.53 16.74 -14.12
C GLY A 248 -4.09 16.24 -14.05
N MET A 249 -3.15 17.14 -13.71
CA MET A 249 -1.73 16.78 -13.58
C MET A 249 -1.50 15.95 -12.33
N GLN A 250 -0.63 14.95 -12.43
CA GLN A 250 -0.30 14.08 -11.32
C GLN A 250 0.69 14.73 -10.37
N ASP A 251 0.28 14.90 -9.11
CA ASP A 251 1.17 15.36 -8.05
C ASP A 251 1.73 14.18 -7.25
N PRO A 252 3.06 14.06 -7.07
CA PRO A 252 3.64 12.99 -6.24
C PRO A 252 3.17 13.06 -4.77
N TYR A 253 2.76 14.22 -4.27
CA TYR A 253 2.17 14.34 -2.94
C TYR A 253 0.85 13.58 -2.82
N GLU A 254 -0.05 13.69 -3.81
CA GLU A 254 -1.32 12.96 -3.80
C GLU A 254 -1.09 11.44 -3.76
N ASP A 255 -0.06 10.96 -4.46
CA ASP A 255 0.33 9.55 -4.48
C ASP A 255 0.90 9.09 -3.13
N CYS A 256 1.77 9.90 -2.51
CA CYS A 256 2.29 9.63 -1.17
C CYS A 256 1.14 9.50 -0.16
N VAL A 257 0.19 10.44 -0.17
CA VAL A 257 -0.96 10.42 0.73
C VAL A 257 -1.86 9.21 0.46
N ALA A 258 -2.18 8.93 -0.81
CA ALA A 258 -3.01 7.79 -1.18
C ALA A 258 -2.39 6.45 -0.74
N THR A 259 -1.10 6.25 -1.01
CA THR A 259 -0.39 5.02 -0.61
C THR A 259 -0.26 4.89 0.90
N MET A 260 0.01 5.99 1.62
CA MET A 260 0.05 6.02 3.08
C MET A 260 -1.32 5.66 3.68
N ARG A 261 -2.41 6.19 3.14
CA ARG A 261 -3.78 5.88 3.60
C ARG A 261 -4.14 4.42 3.35
N LEU A 262 -3.79 3.86 2.18
CA LEU A 262 -3.95 2.43 1.88
C LEU A 262 -3.16 1.56 2.86
N TYR A 263 -1.89 1.91 3.12
CA TYR A 263 -1.05 1.23 4.09
C TYR A 263 -1.66 1.25 5.49
N LYS A 264 -2.05 2.43 6.00
CA LYS A 264 -2.68 2.59 7.32
C LYS A 264 -3.96 1.76 7.44
N ARG A 265 -4.79 1.72 6.38
CA ARG A 265 -6.00 0.89 6.34
C ARG A 265 -5.70 -0.59 6.57
N ILE A 266 -4.61 -1.12 6.04
CA ILE A 266 -4.20 -2.52 6.26
C ILE A 266 -3.50 -2.67 7.62
N ARG A 267 -2.62 -1.73 7.97
CA ARG A 267 -1.83 -1.73 9.21
C ARG A 267 -2.70 -1.73 10.47
N TYR A 268 -3.85 -1.07 10.44
CA TYR A 268 -4.77 -1.02 11.60
C TYR A 268 -5.78 -2.17 11.66
N GLN A 269 -5.68 -3.16 10.77
CA GLN A 269 -6.49 -4.37 10.90
C GLN A 269 -6.05 -5.16 12.14
N LYS A 270 -7.02 -5.73 12.86
CA LYS A 270 -6.75 -6.61 13.99
C LYS A 270 -6.22 -7.94 13.47
N HIS A 271 -4.94 -8.23 13.69
CA HIS A 271 -4.39 -9.56 13.46
C HIS A 271 -4.83 -10.46 14.62
N LYS A 272 -5.48 -11.59 14.33
CA LYS A 272 -5.81 -12.58 15.37
C LYS A 272 -4.50 -13.13 15.93
N THR A 273 -4.35 -13.11 17.25
CA THR A 273 -3.13 -13.55 17.95
C THR A 273 -3.14 -15.05 18.13
N ASP A 274 -3.26 -15.82 17.05
CA ASP A 274 -3.03 -17.26 17.11
C ASP A 274 -1.54 -17.51 16.86
N ALA A 275 -0.93 -18.33 17.71
CA ALA A 275 0.50 -18.44 17.91
C ALA A 275 1.29 -18.51 16.58
N TYR A 276 2.14 -17.48 16.40
CA TYR A 276 3.26 -17.38 15.49
C TYR A 276 3.45 -18.55 14.52
N PRO A 277 3.30 -18.24 13.22
CA PRO A 277 4.55 -18.06 12.47
C PRO A 277 4.51 -16.94 11.42
N LEU A 278 5.66 -16.29 11.25
CA LEU A 278 5.91 -15.29 10.21
C LEU A 278 6.02 -15.97 8.84
N ALA A 279 5.75 -15.25 7.74
CA ALA A 279 5.97 -15.74 6.38
C ALA A 279 7.44 -16.17 6.12
N SER A 280 8.37 -15.69 6.95
CA SER A 280 9.80 -16.00 6.94
C SER A 280 10.20 -17.23 7.76
N ASP A 281 9.27 -17.89 8.46
CA ASP A 281 9.61 -19.04 9.30
C ASP A 281 10.00 -20.24 8.44
N THR A 282 11.00 -21.00 8.88
CA THR A 282 11.54 -22.21 8.22
C THR A 282 10.49 -23.31 7.99
N HIS A 283 9.33 -23.22 8.63
CA HIS A 283 8.19 -24.09 8.37
C HIS A 283 7.35 -23.68 7.14
N ASN A 284 7.58 -22.49 6.57
CA ASN A 284 6.96 -22.03 5.32
C ASN A 284 7.70 -22.53 4.06
N THR A 285 8.94 -23.01 4.22
CA THR A 285 9.60 -23.84 3.20
C THR A 285 9.01 -25.24 3.23
N ASN A 286 8.09 -25.49 2.30
CA ASN A 286 7.44 -26.76 1.98
C ASN A 286 8.31 -28.00 2.27
N ASN A 287 8.15 -28.57 3.47
CA ASN A 287 8.59 -29.92 3.79
C ASN A 287 7.47 -30.64 4.54
N TYR A 288 6.28 -30.69 3.93
CA TYR A 288 5.33 -31.76 4.28
C TYR A 288 5.89 -33.03 3.68
N ALA A 289 6.59 -33.79 4.50
CA ALA A 289 7.10 -35.09 4.11
C ALA A 289 5.93 -36.01 3.72
N SER A 290 6.12 -36.80 2.66
CA SER A 290 5.12 -37.65 1.97
C SER A 290 4.21 -38.49 2.90
N TRP A 291 4.68 -38.80 4.11
CA TRP A 291 3.95 -39.60 5.11
C TRP A 291 2.76 -38.89 5.78
N ARG A 292 2.65 -37.56 5.74
CA ARG A 292 1.44 -36.83 6.21
C ARG A 292 0.35 -36.66 5.16
N GLN A 293 0.54 -37.24 3.97
CA GLN A 293 -0.36 -37.02 2.86
C GLN A 293 -1.79 -37.56 3.13
N SER A 294 -1.87 -38.75 3.70
CA SER A 294 -3.15 -39.37 4.09
C SER A 294 -3.86 -38.62 5.23
N GLU A 295 -3.12 -37.99 6.14
CA GLU A 295 -3.71 -37.23 7.26
C GLU A 295 -4.45 -35.99 6.75
N LEU A 296 -3.81 -35.19 5.90
CA LEU A 296 -4.40 -33.97 5.34
C LEU A 296 -5.56 -34.26 4.36
N GLU A 297 -5.56 -35.38 3.65
CA GLU A 297 -6.67 -35.79 2.78
C GLU A 297 -7.94 -36.17 3.57
N ASN A 298 -7.78 -36.53 4.85
CA ASN A 298 -8.89 -36.84 5.76
C ASN A 298 -9.35 -35.63 6.61
N MET A 299 -8.68 -34.48 6.51
CA MET A 299 -9.06 -33.28 7.24
C MET A 299 -10.23 -32.56 6.58
N SER A 300 -11.07 -31.96 7.41
CA SER A 300 -12.14 -31.05 6.97
C SER A 300 -11.58 -29.75 6.36
N GLU A 301 -12.40 -29.04 5.60
CA GLU A 301 -12.02 -27.75 5.00
C GLU A 301 -11.59 -26.73 6.07
N ASP A 302 -12.25 -26.72 7.23
CA ASP A 302 -11.93 -25.83 8.35
C ASP A 302 -10.58 -26.19 9.01
N GLU A 303 -10.26 -27.47 9.11
CA GLU A 303 -8.98 -27.94 9.64
C GLU A 303 -7.81 -27.61 8.71
N LEU A 304 -8.02 -27.75 7.40
CA LEU A 304 -7.04 -27.35 6.39
C LEU A 304 -6.82 -25.83 6.38
N LEU A 305 -7.89 -25.05 6.58
CA LEU A 305 -7.81 -23.60 6.70
C LEU A 305 -7.01 -23.18 7.95
N ASN A 306 -7.20 -23.86 9.08
CA ASN A 306 -6.46 -23.58 10.32
C ASN A 306 -4.96 -23.94 10.24
N LEU A 307 -4.60 -24.92 9.42
CA LEU A 307 -3.19 -25.28 9.17
C LEU A 307 -2.50 -24.38 8.15
N SER A 308 -3.30 -23.68 7.35
CA SER A 308 -2.81 -22.84 6.27
C SER A 308 -2.05 -21.62 6.77
N ARG A 309 -1.02 -21.20 6.02
CA ARG A 309 -0.16 -20.08 6.36
C ARG A 309 -0.15 -19.04 5.26
N SER A 310 0.00 -17.77 5.63
CA SER A 310 0.11 -16.67 4.68
C SER A 310 1.40 -16.80 3.84
N ASP A 311 1.27 -16.65 2.52
CA ASP A 311 2.41 -16.56 1.59
C ASP A 311 3.01 -15.15 1.52
N TYR A 312 2.45 -14.19 2.28
CA TYR A 312 2.93 -12.81 2.36
C TYR A 312 2.99 -12.27 3.80
N TYR A 313 3.80 -11.24 4.02
CA TYR A 313 3.91 -10.54 5.29
C TYR A 313 2.74 -9.56 5.49
N CYS A 314 1.92 -9.74 6.53
CA CYS A 314 0.83 -8.80 6.84
C CYS A 314 1.35 -7.49 7.42
N TRP A 315 0.95 -6.36 6.83
CA TRP A 315 1.34 -5.03 7.29
C TRP A 315 0.73 -4.64 8.65
N CYS A 316 -0.34 -5.31 9.07
CA CYS A 316 -0.87 -5.22 10.42
C CYS A 316 0.16 -5.56 11.50
N LEU A 317 1.17 -6.38 11.17
CA LEU A 317 2.24 -6.75 12.06
C LEU A 317 3.26 -5.61 12.27
N ASP A 318 3.19 -4.52 11.50
CA ASP A 318 3.98 -3.31 11.72
C ASP A 318 3.43 -2.43 12.86
N SER A 319 2.23 -2.77 13.37
CA SER A 319 1.63 -2.16 14.56
C SER A 319 2.00 -2.87 15.86
N VAL A 320 2.57 -4.08 15.78
CA VAL A 320 2.93 -4.90 16.94
C VAL A 320 4.33 -4.47 17.42
N PRO A 321 4.52 -4.15 18.72
CA PRO A 321 5.78 -3.66 19.26
C PRO A 321 6.97 -4.60 19.14
#